data_AF-A0A815IKR7-F1
#
_entry.id   AF-A0A815IKR7-F1
#
_cell.length_a   1.000
_cell.length_b   1.000
_cell.length_c   1.000
_cell.angle_alpha   90.00
_cell.angle_beta   90.00
_cell.angle_gamma   90.00
#
_symmetry.space_group_name_H-M   'P 1'
#
loop_
_entity.id
_entity.type
_entity.pdbx_description
1 polymer ?
#
loop_
_entity_poly.entity_id
_entity_poly.type
_entity_poly.pdbx_seq_one_letter_code
_entity_poly.pdbx_strand_id
1 'polypeptide(L)'
;MFVQKRVFNACLKHLTPRINHEQSSIIRATIQAQSIRNKSDSKDVSKASGGGGKVKGHIIGIDLGTTNSCVAIMEGKSPKVLENAEGMRTTPSVVAFSKDNERLVGMPAKRQAVTNPQNTFYATKRLIGRKFNDDEVKKEMQSVSFKIVRASNGDAWVDANGKTYSPSQIGAFVLVKMKETAENYYGSPVKNAVVTVPAYFNDSQRQATKDAGQIAGLNVLRVVNEPTAAALAYGLEQTNDKIKSIRPSMPTSQKPIDKCRVCFMTFPKHNCNHWLLIAMSEQAVRIASCCLHDPKHFFIQIAQTEHRLKLAQIWSIQPGSNVLEIGCGQGDCTAVLASLVGSSGHVTGIDPGDLSYGAPYTLGQAQEHLKNSQLGAQITFKQTEVQQFLADDRSMKYDVAVLAHSIWYFASPYILQDMLQALKGRVHRVCIAEYALSTTSNSAFPHVLSVLAQNTLFLRDSTWTTNIRILLSPMAISEIIKKIGFHLVTSTILTPAEDLLDGEWETNIVLSNDFLQAVNQKVVHINEQVTICAMRDAMISAIETLKLQNKKISTMDVWTAVFSVTV
;
A
#
# COMPACT_ATOMS: atom_id res chain seq x y z
N MET A 1 12.79 -9.63 16.29
CA MET A 1 14.01 -8.79 16.33
C MET A 1 14.22 -7.98 15.04
N PHE A 2 14.19 -8.57 13.84
CA PHE A 2 14.39 -7.83 12.58
C PHE A 2 13.32 -6.76 12.26
N VAL A 3 12.06 -6.96 12.70
CA VAL A 3 10.95 -6.03 12.38
C VAL A 3 11.05 -4.70 13.15
N GLN A 4 11.38 -4.72 14.44
CA GLN A 4 11.38 -3.50 15.28
C GLN A 4 12.47 -2.48 14.91
N LYS A 5 13.56 -2.91 14.25
CA LYS A 5 14.66 -2.02 13.85
C LYS A 5 14.30 -1.14 12.63
N ARG A 6 13.28 -1.51 11.85
CA ARG A 6 12.87 -0.84 10.60
C ARG A 6 11.69 0.12 10.74
N VAL A 7 10.93 0.07 11.83
CA VAL A 7 9.62 0.75 11.98
C VAL A 7 9.70 2.21 12.44
N PHE A 8 10.84 2.68 12.91
CA PHE A 8 10.92 3.94 13.64
C PHE A 8 11.32 5.17 12.81
N ASN A 9 11.68 4.96 11.56
CA ASN A 9 12.68 5.78 10.91
C ASN A 9 12.21 7.15 10.35
N ALA A 10 11.03 7.68 10.74
CA ALA A 10 10.40 8.77 10.00
C ALA A 10 9.65 9.92 10.73
N CYS A 11 9.34 9.82 12.03
CA CYS A 11 8.23 10.65 12.58
C CYS A 11 8.48 12.15 12.82
N LEU A 12 9.71 12.67 12.95
CA LEU A 12 9.93 14.08 13.35
C LEU A 12 9.93 15.12 12.20
N LYS A 13 10.09 14.71 10.94
CA LYS A 13 10.43 15.63 9.84
C LYS A 13 9.30 16.59 9.42
N HIS A 14 8.07 16.42 9.95
CA HIS A 14 6.90 17.24 9.64
C HIS A 14 6.45 18.21 10.78
N LEU A 15 7.25 18.41 11.83
CA LEU A 15 6.83 19.19 13.02
C LEU A 15 7.48 20.59 13.17
N THR A 16 8.18 21.09 12.14
CA THR A 16 8.65 22.49 12.07
C THR A 16 7.87 23.29 11.02
N PRO A 17 6.99 24.25 11.40
CA PRO A 17 6.20 24.99 10.42
C PRO A 17 6.99 26.15 9.82
N ARG A 18 7.02 26.21 8.48
CA ARG A 18 7.27 27.43 7.71
C ARG A 18 5.96 28.22 7.62
N ILE A 19 6.05 29.52 7.86
CA ILE A 19 4.93 30.46 7.77
C ILE A 19 5.13 31.27 6.48
N ASN A 20 4.07 31.44 5.69
CA ASN A 20 3.92 32.59 4.81
C ASN A 20 2.54 33.22 5.08
N HIS A 21 2.50 34.54 5.18
CA HIS A 21 1.29 35.32 5.43
C HIS A 21 0.60 35.63 4.10
N GLU A 22 -0.53 34.98 3.82
CA GLU A 22 -1.69 35.51 3.06
C GLU A 22 -2.72 34.39 2.88
N GLN A 23 -3.84 34.47 3.61
CA GLN A 23 -5.16 33.78 3.42
C GLN A 23 -5.95 33.69 4.75
N SER A 24 -6.10 34.79 5.48
CA SER A 24 -6.85 34.82 6.76
C SER A 24 -8.24 35.48 6.67
N SER A 25 -8.76 35.73 5.46
CA SER A 25 -10.05 36.40 5.20
C SER A 25 -11.22 35.43 4.98
N ILE A 26 -11.00 34.25 4.41
CA ILE A 26 -12.09 33.34 3.99
C ILE A 26 -12.65 32.50 5.15
N ILE A 27 -11.79 32.03 6.06
CA ILE A 27 -12.19 31.16 7.19
C ILE A 27 -13.15 31.85 8.17
N ARG A 28 -13.14 33.19 8.25
CA ARG A 28 -14.06 33.94 9.14
C ARG A 28 -15.51 33.94 8.66
N ALA A 29 -15.77 33.78 7.36
CA ALA A 29 -17.13 33.78 6.82
C ALA A 29 -17.90 32.50 7.17
N THR A 30 -17.24 31.33 7.13
CA THR A 30 -17.89 30.03 7.36
C THR A 30 -18.32 29.82 8.81
N ILE A 31 -17.57 30.36 9.79
CA ILE A 31 -17.84 30.18 11.22
C ILE A 31 -19.10 30.94 11.67
N GLN A 32 -19.45 32.04 11.00
CA GLN A 32 -20.62 32.86 11.37
C GLN A 32 -21.96 32.26 10.89
N ALA A 33 -21.93 31.32 9.95
CA ALA A 33 -23.13 30.70 9.36
C ALA A 33 -23.72 29.52 10.14
N GLN A 34 -22.98 28.94 11.11
CA GLN A 34 -23.43 27.77 11.88
C GLN A 34 -23.94 28.09 13.30
N SER A 35 -23.97 29.36 13.71
CA SER A 35 -24.37 29.79 15.07
C SER A 35 -25.88 30.03 15.25
N ILE A 36 -26.73 29.70 14.27
CA ILE A 36 -28.19 29.89 14.35
C ILE A 36 -28.92 28.53 14.33
N ARG A 37 -28.75 27.78 15.41
CA ARG A 37 -29.69 26.79 15.98
C ARG A 37 -29.17 26.38 17.36
N ASN A 38 -30.09 26.11 18.29
CA ASN A 38 -29.87 25.72 19.69
C ASN A 38 -29.37 26.84 20.63
N LYS A 39 -30.34 27.66 21.10
CA LYS A 39 -30.27 28.31 22.41
C LYS A 39 -31.16 27.54 23.40
N SER A 40 -30.56 26.88 24.38
CA SER A 40 -31.18 26.64 25.70
C SER A 40 -30.13 26.21 26.72
N ASP A 41 -30.06 26.98 27.81
CA ASP A 41 -29.56 26.69 29.17
C ASP A 41 -28.05 26.58 29.51
N SER A 42 -27.72 27.28 30.61
CA SER A 42 -26.52 27.24 31.49
C SER A 42 -25.14 27.13 30.83
N LYS A 43 -24.38 28.22 30.66
CA LYS A 43 -23.54 28.93 31.67
C LYS A 43 -22.50 28.06 32.39
N ASP A 44 -21.28 28.62 32.44
CA ASP A 44 -20.05 28.16 33.13
C ASP A 44 -19.41 26.84 32.70
N VAL A 45 -18.61 26.89 31.61
CA VAL A 45 -17.13 26.89 31.70
C VAL A 45 -16.53 27.63 30.49
N SER A 46 -16.16 28.90 30.67
CA SER A 46 -15.46 29.70 29.65
C SER A 46 -13.99 29.91 30.01
N LYS A 47 -13.11 28.95 29.67
CA LYS A 47 -11.66 29.15 29.43
C LYS A 47 -10.95 27.87 28.96
N ALA A 48 -10.69 27.79 27.65
CA ALA A 48 -9.45 27.26 27.03
C ALA A 48 -9.66 26.93 25.54
N SER A 49 -9.92 27.94 24.71
CA SER A 49 -9.82 27.82 23.25
C SER A 49 -8.57 28.56 22.74
N GLY A 50 -7.95 28.02 21.68
CA GLY A 50 -6.95 28.73 20.87
C GLY A 50 -5.50 28.64 21.37
N GLY A 51 -4.69 27.81 20.71
CA GLY A 51 -3.27 27.67 21.02
C GLY A 51 -2.45 27.05 19.88
N GLY A 52 -2.41 27.70 18.71
CA GLY A 52 -1.57 27.32 17.57
C GLY A 52 -0.07 27.59 17.81
N GLY A 53 0.48 27.10 18.93
CA GLY A 53 1.88 27.28 19.29
C GLY A 53 2.78 26.25 18.61
N LYS A 54 3.94 26.69 18.11
CA LYS A 54 5.04 25.76 17.75
C LYS A 54 5.38 24.91 18.97
N VAL A 55 5.28 23.58 18.84
CA VAL A 55 5.68 22.64 19.90
C VAL A 55 7.16 22.89 20.22
N LYS A 56 7.45 23.27 21.47
CA LYS A 56 8.81 23.51 21.94
C LYS A 56 9.38 22.26 22.62
N GLY A 57 10.69 22.06 22.46
CA GLY A 57 11.43 20.93 23.03
C GLY A 57 11.41 19.67 22.15
N HIS A 58 12.17 18.66 22.57
CA HIS A 58 12.28 17.39 21.85
C HIS A 58 10.95 16.66 21.75
N ILE A 59 10.79 15.91 20.66
CA ILE A 59 9.64 15.04 20.38
C ILE A 59 10.21 13.65 20.15
N ILE A 60 9.77 12.67 20.93
CA ILE A 60 10.17 11.27 20.75
C ILE A 60 9.06 10.48 20.08
N GLY A 61 9.40 9.51 19.24
CA GLY A 61 8.45 8.43 18.99
C GLY A 61 8.60 7.38 20.09
N ILE A 62 7.52 6.67 20.42
CA ILE A 62 7.55 5.48 21.28
C ILE A 62 6.69 4.39 20.65
N ASP A 63 7.30 3.25 20.36
CA ASP A 63 6.58 2.01 20.09
C ASP A 63 6.24 1.35 21.42
N LEU A 64 4.98 1.40 21.85
CA LEU A 64 4.52 0.81 23.11
C LEU A 64 4.01 -0.61 22.85
N GLY A 65 4.88 -1.55 22.48
CA GLY A 65 4.45 -2.91 22.11
C GLY A 65 3.93 -3.74 23.29
N THR A 66 3.15 -4.79 23.01
CA THR A 66 2.59 -5.71 24.03
C THR A 66 3.66 -6.48 24.81
N THR A 67 4.78 -6.80 24.17
CA THR A 67 5.86 -7.64 24.74
C THR A 67 7.17 -6.86 24.93
N ASN A 68 7.49 -5.96 24.00
CA ASN A 68 8.65 -5.08 24.08
C ASN A 68 8.27 -3.71 23.53
N SER A 69 8.84 -2.65 24.11
CA SER A 69 8.74 -1.27 23.65
C SER A 69 10.07 -0.78 23.09
N CYS A 70 10.01 0.23 22.24
CA CYS A 70 11.16 0.87 21.60
C CYS A 70 10.98 2.39 21.61
N VAL A 71 12.08 3.14 21.74
CA VAL A 71 12.10 4.60 21.68
C VAL A 71 13.13 5.06 20.66
N ALA A 72 12.80 6.11 19.93
CA ALA A 72 13.70 6.73 18.97
C ALA A 72 13.42 8.21 18.80
N ILE A 73 14.41 8.86 18.22
CA ILE A 73 14.47 10.29 17.92
C ILE A 73 14.71 10.49 16.43
N MET A 74 14.79 11.76 15.99
CA MET A 74 15.53 12.08 14.78
C MET A 74 16.64 13.10 15.06
N GLU A 75 17.81 12.78 14.52
CA GLU A 75 18.99 13.62 14.44
C GLU A 75 18.95 14.35 13.08
N GLY A 76 18.45 15.58 13.09
CA GLY A 76 18.20 16.36 11.88
C GLY A 76 17.14 15.71 10.99
N LYS A 77 17.57 15.17 9.83
CA LYS A 77 16.70 14.46 8.88
C LYS A 77 16.74 12.94 9.03
N SER A 78 17.63 12.42 9.88
CA SER A 78 17.87 10.98 10.02
C SER A 78 17.33 10.48 11.36
N PRO A 79 16.67 9.33 11.39
CA PRO A 79 16.17 8.70 12.61
C PRO A 79 17.24 7.93 13.38
N LYS A 80 16.99 7.70 14.67
CA LYS A 80 17.87 6.88 15.50
C LYS A 80 17.14 6.23 16.67
N VAL A 81 17.04 4.90 16.62
CA VAL A 81 16.62 4.07 17.75
C VAL A 81 17.67 4.18 18.86
N LEU A 82 17.21 4.44 20.08
CA LEU A 82 18.07 4.60 21.24
C LEU A 82 18.28 3.26 21.96
N GLU A 83 19.43 3.13 22.60
CA GLU A 83 19.73 2.03 23.51
C GLU A 83 19.34 2.45 24.93
N ASN A 84 18.68 1.54 25.65
CA ASN A 84 18.35 1.73 27.06
C ASN A 84 19.60 1.62 27.95
N ALA A 85 19.45 1.90 29.24
CA ALA A 85 20.54 1.78 30.23
C ALA A 85 21.14 0.36 30.30
N GLU A 86 20.42 -0.66 29.83
CA GLU A 86 20.85 -2.05 29.76
C GLU A 86 21.51 -2.42 28.42
N GLY A 87 21.81 -1.44 27.54
CA GLY A 87 22.49 -1.63 26.25
C GLY A 87 21.62 -2.18 25.13
N MET A 88 20.30 -2.24 25.32
CA MET A 88 19.34 -2.87 24.41
C MET A 88 18.48 -1.84 23.69
N ARG A 89 18.26 -2.05 22.39
CA ARG A 89 17.37 -1.20 21.54
C ARG A 89 15.87 -1.43 21.75
N THR A 90 15.51 -2.34 22.64
CA THR A 90 14.13 -2.65 23.01
C THR A 90 14.08 -3.01 24.48
N THR A 91 13.12 -2.44 25.20
CA THR A 91 12.87 -2.74 26.61
C THR A 91 11.65 -3.64 26.74
N PRO A 92 11.69 -4.74 27.50
CA PRO A 92 10.51 -5.56 27.75
C PRO A 92 9.34 -4.73 28.31
N SER A 93 8.13 -4.95 27.81
CA SER A 93 6.91 -4.30 28.30
C SER A 93 6.40 -5.00 29.57
N VAL A 94 7.28 -5.02 30.57
CA VAL A 94 7.11 -5.73 31.84
C VAL A 94 7.34 -4.77 32.98
N VAL A 95 6.42 -4.72 33.93
CA VAL A 95 6.50 -3.94 35.17
C VAL A 95 6.32 -4.89 36.33
N ALA A 96 7.13 -4.76 37.39
CA ALA A 96 6.94 -5.55 38.58
C ALA A 96 7.10 -4.71 39.84
N PHE A 97 6.40 -5.07 40.91
CA PHE A 97 6.62 -4.49 42.24
C PHE A 97 7.35 -5.49 43.13
N SER A 98 8.40 -5.05 43.80
CA SER A 98 9.13 -5.85 44.80
C SER A 98 8.29 -6.02 46.08
N LYS A 99 8.78 -6.84 47.02
CA LYS A 99 8.17 -6.97 48.36
C LYS A 99 8.22 -5.65 49.13
N ASP A 100 9.22 -4.82 48.86
CA ASP A 100 9.44 -3.49 49.44
C ASP A 100 8.70 -2.38 48.66
N ASN A 101 7.76 -2.76 47.78
CA ASN A 101 7.00 -1.89 46.87
C ASN A 101 7.85 -1.06 45.88
N GLU A 102 9.12 -1.45 45.65
CA GLU A 102 9.94 -0.85 44.60
C GLU A 102 9.40 -1.24 43.21
N ARG A 103 9.24 -0.27 42.31
CA ARG A 103 8.74 -0.47 40.96
C ARG A 103 9.88 -0.72 39.97
N LEU A 104 10.04 -1.97 39.55
CA LEU A 104 10.94 -2.38 38.48
C LEU A 104 10.24 -2.31 37.11
N VAL A 105 10.97 -1.90 36.07
CA VAL A 105 10.47 -1.82 34.69
C VAL A 105 11.50 -2.38 33.71
N GLY A 106 11.07 -3.15 32.72
CA GLY A 106 11.93 -3.66 31.67
C GLY A 106 12.67 -4.94 32.03
N MET A 107 13.98 -4.99 31.76
CA MET A 107 14.79 -6.19 31.99
C MET A 107 14.86 -6.61 33.47
N PRO A 108 15.01 -5.71 34.46
CA PRO A 108 14.96 -6.07 35.89
C PRO A 108 13.64 -6.75 36.28
N ALA A 109 12.50 -6.20 35.84
CA ALA A 109 11.19 -6.81 36.08
C ALA A 109 11.05 -8.19 35.42
N LYS A 110 11.49 -8.32 34.16
CA LYS A 110 11.46 -9.60 33.43
C LYS A 110 12.32 -10.69 34.09
N ARG A 111 13.46 -10.34 34.68
CA ARG A 111 14.37 -11.30 35.33
C ARG A 111 13.76 -11.94 36.58
N GLN A 112 13.03 -11.18 37.39
CA GLN A 112 12.45 -11.69 38.66
C GLN A 112 11.06 -12.34 38.50
N ALA A 113 10.47 -12.28 37.30
CA ALA A 113 9.12 -12.78 36.99
C ALA A 113 8.85 -14.23 37.46
N VAL A 114 9.84 -15.12 37.40
CA VAL A 114 9.72 -16.52 37.85
C VAL A 114 9.55 -16.62 39.37
N THR A 115 10.20 -15.74 40.12
CA THR A 115 10.19 -15.71 41.60
C THR A 115 9.09 -14.84 42.21
N ASN A 116 8.48 -13.95 41.42
CA ASN A 116 7.39 -13.07 41.85
C ASN A 116 6.35 -12.88 40.72
N PRO A 117 5.68 -13.98 40.29
CA PRO A 117 4.81 -13.97 39.12
C PRO A 117 3.49 -13.23 39.34
N GLN A 118 3.03 -13.10 40.59
CA GLN A 118 1.76 -12.45 40.93
C GLN A 118 1.83 -10.92 40.86
N ASN A 119 3.00 -10.33 41.16
CA ASN A 119 3.23 -8.88 41.09
C ASN A 119 4.08 -8.47 39.88
N THR A 120 4.18 -9.32 38.86
CA THR A 120 4.89 -9.05 37.60
C THR A 120 3.91 -9.00 36.44
N PHE A 121 3.66 -7.80 35.94
CA PHE A 121 2.68 -7.49 34.90
C PHE A 121 3.35 -7.47 33.53
N TYR A 122 2.83 -8.30 32.63
CA TYR A 122 3.21 -8.40 31.23
C TYR A 122 1.95 -8.44 30.36
N ALA A 123 2.09 -8.17 29.06
CA ALA A 123 0.97 -8.18 28.10
C ALA A 123 -0.24 -7.27 28.44
N THR A 124 -0.12 -6.35 29.39
CA THR A 124 -1.22 -5.48 29.85
C THR A 124 -1.81 -4.58 28.77
N LYS A 125 -1.11 -4.36 27.65
CA LYS A 125 -1.68 -3.76 26.42
C LYS A 125 -2.89 -4.52 25.87
N ARG A 126 -3.07 -5.81 26.21
CA ARG A 126 -4.28 -6.57 25.85
C ARG A 126 -5.51 -6.19 26.67
N LEU A 127 -5.31 -5.63 27.88
CA LEU A 127 -6.36 -5.20 28.81
C LEU A 127 -6.72 -3.71 28.68
N ILE A 128 -5.86 -2.90 28.05
CA ILE A 128 -6.06 -1.44 27.95
C ILE A 128 -7.36 -1.10 27.22
N GLY A 129 -8.16 -0.20 27.82
CA GLY A 129 -9.46 0.23 27.29
C GLY A 129 -10.57 -0.84 27.25
N ARG A 130 -10.41 -1.96 27.96
CA ARG A 130 -11.40 -3.06 28.03
C ARG A 130 -12.20 -3.10 29.34
N LYS A 131 -13.42 -3.63 29.28
CA LYS A 131 -14.24 -3.90 30.48
C LYS A 131 -13.88 -5.26 31.07
N PHE A 132 -14.01 -5.38 32.38
CA PHE A 132 -13.70 -6.62 33.12
C PHE A 132 -14.51 -7.83 32.63
N ASN A 133 -15.72 -7.60 32.11
CA ASN A 133 -16.63 -8.63 31.64
C ASN A 133 -16.42 -9.03 30.16
N ASP A 134 -15.49 -8.38 29.43
CA ASP A 134 -15.21 -8.69 28.02
C ASP A 134 -14.65 -10.12 27.88
N ASP A 135 -15.07 -10.86 26.86
CA ASP A 135 -14.62 -12.26 26.66
C ASP A 135 -13.10 -12.36 26.40
N GLU A 136 -12.51 -11.34 25.78
CA GLU A 136 -11.06 -11.23 25.62
C GLU A 136 -10.35 -11.05 26.98
N VAL A 137 -10.95 -10.36 27.95
CA VAL A 137 -10.38 -10.24 29.30
C VAL A 137 -10.51 -11.58 30.04
N LYS A 138 -11.63 -12.29 29.91
CA LYS A 138 -11.81 -13.65 30.49
C LYS A 138 -10.77 -14.64 29.96
N LYS A 139 -10.44 -14.58 28.66
CA LYS A 139 -9.37 -15.39 28.06
C LYS A 139 -8.01 -15.05 28.67
N GLU A 140 -7.68 -13.77 28.83
CA GLU A 140 -6.39 -13.39 29.44
C GLU A 140 -6.32 -13.72 30.94
N MET A 141 -7.44 -13.70 31.68
CA MET A 141 -7.49 -14.17 33.07
C MET A 141 -7.08 -15.65 33.23
N GLN A 142 -7.16 -16.45 32.16
CA GLN A 142 -6.70 -17.85 32.13
C GLN A 142 -5.24 -17.99 31.69
N SER A 143 -4.65 -16.94 31.10
CA SER A 143 -3.31 -16.96 30.48
C SER A 143 -2.23 -16.32 31.35
N VAL A 144 -2.60 -15.36 32.22
CA VAL A 144 -1.66 -14.55 32.99
C VAL A 144 -1.44 -15.05 34.41
N SER A 145 -0.25 -14.82 34.93
CA SER A 145 0.12 -15.23 36.29
C SER A 145 -0.25 -14.22 37.39
N PHE A 146 -0.87 -13.09 37.04
CA PHE A 146 -1.22 -11.99 37.94
C PHE A 146 -2.72 -11.76 38.02
N LYS A 147 -3.19 -11.17 39.12
CA LYS A 147 -4.63 -10.98 39.36
C LYS A 147 -5.19 -9.80 38.55
N ILE A 148 -6.15 -10.08 37.68
CA ILE A 148 -7.00 -9.07 37.04
C ILE A 148 -8.24 -8.84 37.92
N VAL A 149 -8.63 -7.59 38.13
CA VAL A 149 -9.71 -7.16 39.02
C VAL A 149 -10.65 -6.17 38.34
N ARG A 150 -11.90 -6.12 38.79
CA ARG A 150 -12.91 -5.17 38.30
C ARG A 150 -12.77 -3.83 39.02
N ALA A 151 -12.50 -2.77 38.28
CA ALA A 151 -12.53 -1.41 38.81
C ALA A 151 -13.97 -0.93 39.08
N SER A 152 -14.12 0.15 39.86
CA SER A 152 -15.42 0.74 40.19
C SER A 152 -16.22 1.18 38.96
N ASN A 153 -15.55 1.61 37.89
CA ASN A 153 -16.14 1.96 36.59
C ASN A 153 -16.34 0.75 35.64
N GLY A 154 -16.10 -0.47 36.13
CA GLY A 154 -16.23 -1.73 35.38
C GLY A 154 -15.05 -2.09 34.47
N ASP A 155 -13.98 -1.31 34.44
CA ASP A 155 -12.78 -1.60 33.63
C ASP A 155 -11.98 -2.79 34.19
N ALA A 156 -11.20 -3.44 33.32
CA ALA A 156 -10.23 -4.46 33.70
C ALA A 156 -8.95 -3.80 34.25
N TRP A 157 -8.68 -3.93 35.54
CA TRP A 157 -7.47 -3.44 36.21
C TRP A 157 -6.63 -4.62 36.72
N VAL A 158 -5.42 -4.37 37.21
CA VAL A 158 -4.54 -5.38 37.82
C VAL A 158 -4.30 -5.08 39.29
N ASP A 159 -4.09 -6.10 40.11
CA ASP A 159 -3.79 -5.97 41.55
C ASP A 159 -2.34 -6.35 41.84
N ALA A 160 -1.63 -5.48 42.58
CA ALA A 160 -0.29 -5.72 43.11
C ALA A 160 -0.33 -5.56 44.63
N ASN A 161 -0.16 -6.67 45.37
CA ASN A 161 -0.22 -6.70 46.84
C ASN A 161 -1.42 -5.92 47.46
N GLY A 162 -2.62 -6.04 46.88
CA GLY A 162 -3.83 -5.36 47.36
C GLY A 162 -3.97 -3.89 46.92
N LYS A 163 -3.05 -3.38 46.10
CA LYS A 163 -3.16 -2.07 45.44
C LYS A 163 -3.45 -2.27 43.96
N THR A 164 -4.54 -1.67 43.51
CA THR A 164 -5.00 -1.81 42.12
C THR A 164 -4.39 -0.73 41.21
N TYR A 165 -4.08 -1.13 39.97
CA TYR A 165 -3.52 -0.28 38.93
C TYR A 165 -4.29 -0.45 37.62
N SER A 166 -4.57 0.65 36.92
CA SER A 166 -5.14 0.57 35.58
C SER A 166 -4.09 0.11 34.56
N PRO A 167 -4.49 -0.54 33.44
CA PRO A 167 -3.55 -0.89 32.38
C PRO A 167 -2.81 0.34 31.81
N SER A 168 -3.45 1.52 31.83
CA SER A 168 -2.83 2.80 31.47
C SER A 168 -1.74 3.23 32.45
N GLN A 169 -1.89 2.99 33.75
CA GLN A 169 -0.81 3.23 34.72
C GLN A 169 0.37 2.27 34.50
N ILE A 170 0.11 0.98 34.25
CA ILE A 170 1.18 0.02 33.91
C ILE A 170 1.90 0.44 32.62
N GLY A 171 1.15 0.82 31.59
CA GLY A 171 1.70 1.37 30.34
C GLY A 171 2.51 2.65 30.58
N ALA A 172 2.03 3.56 31.45
CA ALA A 172 2.74 4.78 31.81
C ALA A 172 4.11 4.50 32.42
N PHE A 173 4.25 3.48 33.27
CA PHE A 173 5.55 3.11 33.84
C PHE A 173 6.56 2.63 32.77
N VAL A 174 6.09 1.93 31.71
CA VAL A 174 6.91 1.60 30.54
C VAL A 174 7.26 2.86 29.75
N LEU A 175 6.30 3.77 29.54
CA LEU A 175 6.54 5.06 28.85
C LEU A 175 7.51 5.97 29.62
N VAL A 176 7.53 5.95 30.95
CA VAL A 176 8.54 6.65 31.77
C VAL A 176 9.94 6.11 31.48
N LYS A 177 10.16 4.78 31.47
CA LYS A 177 11.46 4.20 31.10
C LYS A 177 11.90 4.53 29.66
N MET A 178 10.94 4.69 28.73
CA MET A 178 11.20 5.16 27.36
C MET A 178 11.59 6.64 27.31
N LYS A 179 10.91 7.49 28.10
CA LYS A 179 11.24 8.90 28.28
C LYS A 179 12.63 9.07 28.91
N GLU A 180 12.92 8.40 30.02
CA GLU A 180 14.23 8.39 30.69
C GLU A 180 15.36 8.02 29.71
N THR A 181 15.14 7.01 28.86
CA THR A 181 16.11 6.58 27.83
C THR A 181 16.42 7.72 26.84
N ALA A 182 15.42 8.53 26.47
CA ALA A 182 15.63 9.69 25.60
C ALA A 182 16.18 10.92 26.33
N GLU A 183 15.81 11.13 27.61
CA GLU A 183 16.35 12.21 28.45
C GLU A 183 17.84 12.01 28.71
N ASN A 184 18.26 10.77 28.99
CA ASN A 184 19.67 10.38 29.12
C ASN A 184 20.45 10.59 27.81
N TYR A 185 19.81 10.38 26.65
CA TYR A 185 20.43 10.62 25.35
C TYR A 185 20.61 12.12 25.05
N TYR A 186 19.59 12.94 25.35
CA TYR A 186 19.61 14.37 25.07
C TYR A 186 20.29 15.22 26.15
N GLY A 187 20.56 14.66 27.33
CA GLY A 187 21.01 15.42 28.51
C GLY A 187 19.99 16.48 28.98
N SER A 188 18.72 16.37 28.57
CA SER A 188 17.69 17.38 28.84
C SER A 188 16.26 16.79 28.85
N PRO A 189 15.29 17.42 29.55
CA PRO A 189 13.96 16.86 29.72
C PRO A 189 13.15 16.73 28.42
N VAL A 190 12.48 15.59 28.25
CA VAL A 190 11.64 15.27 27.09
C VAL A 190 10.17 15.35 27.49
N LYS A 191 9.44 16.29 26.87
CA LYS A 191 8.04 16.57 27.22
C LYS A 191 7.03 16.14 26.17
N ASN A 192 7.41 15.84 24.93
CA ASN A 192 6.47 15.54 23.85
C ASN A 192 6.73 14.16 23.24
N ALA A 193 5.66 13.43 22.92
CA ALA A 193 5.76 12.11 22.31
C ALA A 193 4.71 11.85 21.23
N VAL A 194 5.04 10.91 20.34
CA VAL A 194 4.11 10.21 19.44
C VAL A 194 4.13 8.73 19.84
N VAL A 195 2.96 8.13 20.11
CA VAL A 195 2.86 6.77 20.67
C VAL A 195 2.11 5.83 19.71
N THR A 196 2.56 4.58 19.58
CA THR A 196 1.94 3.58 18.69
C THR A 196 0.79 2.78 19.31
N VAL A 197 -0.21 2.45 18.49
CA VAL A 197 -1.29 1.50 18.80
C VAL A 197 -1.59 0.56 17.62
N PRO A 198 -2.11 -0.65 17.83
CA PRO A 198 -2.57 -1.51 16.74
C PRO A 198 -3.66 -0.80 15.92
N ALA A 199 -3.72 -1.06 14.61
CA ALA A 199 -4.71 -0.40 13.74
C ALA A 199 -6.16 -0.66 14.18
N TYR A 200 -6.43 -1.86 14.71
CA TYR A 200 -7.74 -2.30 15.20
C TYR A 200 -8.11 -1.77 16.61
N PHE A 201 -7.27 -0.94 17.25
CA PHE A 201 -7.67 -0.30 18.51
C PHE A 201 -8.84 0.65 18.29
N ASN A 202 -9.89 0.49 19.11
CA ASN A 202 -11.02 1.41 19.16
C ASN A 202 -10.69 2.69 19.95
N ASP A 203 -11.61 3.65 19.98
CA ASP A 203 -11.39 4.96 20.60
C ASP A 203 -11.11 4.90 22.11
N SER A 204 -11.75 3.99 22.85
CA SER A 204 -11.47 3.78 24.28
C SER A 204 -10.02 3.33 24.49
N GLN A 205 -9.52 2.41 23.66
CA GLN A 205 -8.15 1.90 23.76
C GLN A 205 -7.11 2.95 23.31
N ARG A 206 -7.46 3.79 22.32
CA ARG A 206 -6.64 4.93 21.87
C ARG A 206 -6.54 6.00 22.94
N GLN A 207 -7.66 6.37 23.56
CA GLN A 207 -7.71 7.34 24.64
C GLN A 207 -6.95 6.81 25.87
N ALA A 208 -7.20 5.58 26.30
CA ALA A 208 -6.48 4.95 27.41
C ALA A 208 -4.94 4.88 27.17
N THR A 209 -4.50 4.76 25.92
CA THR A 209 -3.06 4.84 25.56
C THR A 209 -2.53 6.28 25.62
N LYS A 210 -3.34 7.27 25.23
CA LYS A 210 -3.02 8.69 25.36
C LYS A 210 -2.92 9.10 26.85
N ASP A 211 -3.82 8.61 27.68
CA ASP A 211 -3.83 8.81 29.13
C ASP A 211 -2.59 8.21 29.79
N ALA A 212 -2.14 7.02 29.35
CA ALA A 212 -0.88 6.43 29.80
C ALA A 212 0.32 7.36 29.54
N GLY A 213 0.35 8.04 28.39
CA GLY A 213 1.38 9.04 28.09
C GLY A 213 1.28 10.29 28.98
N GLN A 214 0.06 10.78 29.26
CA GLN A 214 -0.14 11.89 30.18
C GLN A 214 0.33 11.54 31.61
N ILE A 215 0.02 10.34 32.10
CA ILE A 215 0.48 9.82 33.40
C ILE A 215 2.02 9.70 33.44
N ALA A 216 2.66 9.38 32.31
CA ALA A 216 4.12 9.38 32.17
C ALA A 216 4.75 10.79 32.07
N GLY A 217 3.96 11.86 32.15
CA GLY A 217 4.44 13.23 31.98
C GLY A 217 4.90 13.52 30.56
N LEU A 218 4.21 12.96 29.56
CA LEU A 218 4.40 13.21 28.13
C LEU A 218 3.14 13.85 27.52
N ASN A 219 3.34 14.95 26.81
CA ASN A 219 2.37 15.51 25.89
C ASN A 219 2.29 14.63 24.63
N VAL A 220 1.30 13.74 24.59
CA VAL A 220 1.05 12.85 23.45
C VAL A 220 0.43 13.65 22.30
N LEU A 221 1.29 14.12 21.38
CA LEU A 221 0.90 14.93 20.22
C LEU A 221 0.03 14.16 19.23
N ARG A 222 0.28 12.86 19.09
CA ARG A 222 -0.46 11.95 18.21
C ARG A 222 -0.34 10.51 18.69
N VAL A 223 -1.44 9.78 18.57
CA VAL A 223 -1.46 8.31 18.63
C VAL A 223 -1.48 7.81 17.18
N VAL A 224 -0.54 6.96 16.79
CA VAL A 224 -0.33 6.51 15.40
C VAL A 224 -0.52 5.00 15.30
N ASN A 225 -1.13 4.53 14.21
CA ASN A 225 -1.27 3.11 13.96
C ASN A 225 0.12 2.47 13.72
N GLU A 226 0.43 1.37 14.42
CA GLU A 226 1.66 0.57 14.25
C GLU A 226 2.01 0.27 12.77
N PRO A 227 1.09 -0.22 11.90
CA PRO A 227 1.41 -0.42 10.48
C PRO A 227 1.65 0.89 9.71
N THR A 228 1.02 2.00 10.11
CA THR A 228 1.28 3.32 9.49
C THR A 228 2.68 3.84 9.87
N ALA A 229 3.10 3.66 11.13
CA ALA A 229 4.47 3.97 11.54
C ALA A 229 5.49 3.11 10.77
N ALA A 230 5.21 1.81 10.60
CA ALA A 230 6.04 0.90 9.82
C ALA A 230 6.18 1.33 8.34
N ALA A 231 5.07 1.69 7.70
CA ALA A 231 5.06 2.17 6.32
C ALA A 231 5.85 3.49 6.15
N LEU A 232 5.67 4.45 7.07
CA LEU A 232 6.41 5.72 7.05
C LEU A 232 7.93 5.51 7.13
N ALA A 233 8.37 4.56 7.96
CA ALA A 233 9.77 4.26 8.15
C ALA A 233 10.41 3.55 6.95
N TYR A 234 9.70 2.60 6.34
CA TYR A 234 10.11 1.95 5.08
C TYR A 234 10.22 2.98 3.93
N GLY A 235 9.28 3.92 3.84
CA GLY A 235 9.29 4.98 2.84
C GLY A 235 10.50 5.91 2.93
N LEU A 236 11.03 6.19 4.14
CA LEU A 236 12.24 7.02 4.27
C LEU A 236 13.54 6.27 3.96
N GLU A 237 13.63 4.96 4.23
CA GLU A 237 14.81 4.14 3.90
C GLU A 237 15.09 4.21 2.38
N GLN A 238 14.06 4.02 1.55
CA GLN A 238 14.16 4.14 0.08
C GLN A 238 14.58 5.54 -0.42
N THR A 239 14.25 6.62 0.31
CA THR A 239 14.68 7.98 -0.10
C THR A 239 16.16 8.25 0.17
N ASN A 240 16.79 7.51 1.08
CA ASN A 240 18.23 7.62 1.36
C ASN A 240 19.06 6.65 0.48
N ASP A 241 18.51 5.50 0.10
CA ASP A 241 19.23 4.46 -0.67
C ASP A 241 19.35 4.72 -2.19
N LYS A 242 18.81 5.84 -2.70
CA LYS A 242 19.06 6.26 -4.11
C LYS A 242 20.53 6.58 -4.43
N ILE A 243 21.46 6.49 -3.46
CA ILE A 243 22.91 6.44 -3.71
C ILE A 243 23.57 5.32 -2.88
N LYS A 244 23.33 4.05 -3.25
CA LYS A 244 24.29 2.93 -3.03
C LYS A 244 23.95 1.73 -3.93
N SER A 245 24.74 1.54 -4.99
CA SER A 245 24.65 0.35 -5.83
C SER A 245 25.11 -0.88 -5.05
N ILE A 246 24.18 -1.77 -4.67
CA ILE A 246 24.51 -3.09 -4.14
C ILE A 246 24.99 -3.96 -5.30
N ARG A 247 26.31 -4.10 -5.45
CA ARG A 247 26.91 -5.18 -6.25
C ARG A 247 27.13 -6.39 -5.34
N PRO A 248 26.73 -7.61 -5.73
CA PRO A 248 27.14 -8.81 -5.01
C PRO A 248 28.65 -9.00 -5.11
N SER A 249 29.32 -9.27 -4.00
CA SER A 249 30.71 -9.69 -3.97
C SER A 249 30.81 -11.18 -4.32
N MET A 250 31.28 -11.51 -5.53
CA MET A 250 31.75 -12.87 -5.83
C MET A 250 33.19 -13.06 -5.32
N PRO A 251 33.55 -14.28 -4.86
CA PRO A 251 34.90 -14.56 -4.38
C PRO A 251 35.91 -14.64 -5.53
N THR A 252 37.08 -14.04 -5.33
CA THR A 252 38.18 -14.03 -6.30
C THR A 252 39.05 -15.29 -6.20
N SER A 253 39.13 -16.09 -7.28
CA SER A 253 40.32 -16.92 -7.54
C SER A 253 40.60 -17.11 -9.05
N GLN A 254 41.82 -16.68 -9.43
CA GLN A 254 42.69 -17.15 -10.53
C GLN A 254 42.20 -17.29 -11.99
N LYS A 255 42.43 -16.18 -12.72
CA LYS A 255 43.16 -16.04 -14.02
C LYS A 255 42.58 -16.61 -15.34
N PRO A 256 42.86 -15.95 -16.50
CA PRO A 256 42.18 -16.20 -17.77
C PRO A 256 43.00 -17.03 -18.78
N ILE A 257 42.33 -17.53 -19.82
CA ILE A 257 42.95 -17.98 -21.07
C ILE A 257 42.21 -17.34 -22.26
N ASP A 258 42.96 -16.72 -23.16
CA ASP A 258 42.46 -16.07 -24.38
C ASP A 258 42.10 -17.05 -25.51
N LYS A 259 40.99 -16.75 -26.22
CA LYS A 259 40.62 -17.02 -27.63
C LYS A 259 39.11 -16.75 -27.76
N CYS A 260 38.56 -16.01 -28.72
CA CYS A 260 39.12 -15.43 -29.94
C CYS A 260 38.45 -14.06 -30.27
N ARG A 261 39.09 -13.26 -31.12
CA ARG A 261 38.53 -12.01 -31.72
C ARG A 261 37.48 -12.44 -32.79
N VAL A 262 36.50 -11.70 -33.28
CA VAL A 262 36.37 -10.31 -33.77
C VAL A 262 34.84 -10.01 -33.76
N CYS A 263 34.29 -8.81 -33.50
CA CYS A 263 34.85 -7.47 -33.27
C CYS A 263 34.08 -6.73 -32.14
N PHE A 264 34.59 -5.59 -31.70
CA PHE A 264 33.82 -4.53 -31.03
C PHE A 264 34.45 -3.19 -31.39
N MET A 265 33.73 -2.31 -32.10
CA MET A 265 34.14 -0.91 -32.23
C MET A 265 33.95 -0.22 -30.87
N THR A 266 34.97 0.53 -30.46
CA THR A 266 35.02 1.23 -29.18
C THR A 266 34.03 2.40 -29.12
N PHE A 267 33.08 2.35 -28.19
CA PHE A 267 32.34 3.53 -27.73
C PHE A 267 32.55 3.77 -26.22
N PRO A 268 32.63 5.03 -25.74
CA PRO A 268 32.89 5.32 -24.33
C PRO A 268 31.73 4.90 -23.41
N LYS A 269 32.05 4.45 -22.19
CA LYS A 269 31.09 3.99 -21.17
C LYS A 269 30.26 5.10 -20.48
N HIS A 270 29.91 6.16 -21.20
CA HIS A 270 29.04 7.25 -20.72
C HIS A 270 27.99 7.60 -21.77
N ASN A 271 26.91 6.79 -21.88
CA ASN A 271 25.54 7.18 -22.28
C ASN A 271 24.57 6.01 -22.60
N CYS A 272 24.93 4.74 -22.38
CA CYS A 272 24.07 3.60 -22.76
C CYS A 272 22.60 3.70 -22.30
N ASN A 273 22.34 4.20 -21.08
CA ASN A 273 20.96 4.35 -20.58
C ASN A 273 20.16 5.46 -21.29
N HIS A 274 20.81 6.51 -21.78
CA HIS A 274 20.12 7.62 -22.47
C HIS A 274 19.72 7.20 -23.88
N TRP A 275 20.61 6.53 -24.62
CA TRP A 275 20.32 5.96 -25.94
C TRP A 275 19.24 4.87 -25.88
N LEU A 276 19.22 4.02 -24.83
CA LEU A 276 18.16 3.03 -24.65
C LEU A 276 16.78 3.67 -24.45
N LEU A 277 16.70 4.74 -23.65
CA LEU A 277 15.45 5.46 -23.39
C LEU A 277 14.94 6.17 -24.66
N ILE A 278 15.83 6.81 -25.43
CA ILE A 278 15.47 7.42 -26.71
C ILE A 278 14.94 6.37 -27.68
N ALA A 279 15.67 5.25 -27.87
CA ALA A 279 15.25 4.18 -28.78
C ALA A 279 13.93 3.52 -28.37
N MET A 280 13.67 3.35 -27.07
CA MET A 280 12.37 2.85 -26.57
C MET A 280 11.23 3.82 -26.84
N SER A 281 11.45 5.13 -26.68
CA SER A 281 10.41 6.13 -26.94
C SER A 281 10.12 6.25 -28.45
N GLU A 282 11.13 6.22 -29.32
CA GLU A 282 10.94 6.13 -30.78
C GLU A 282 10.18 4.87 -31.21
N GLN A 283 10.50 3.71 -30.61
CA GLN A 283 9.75 2.48 -30.86
C GLN A 283 8.30 2.59 -30.40
N ALA A 284 8.05 3.17 -29.21
CA ALA A 284 6.70 3.37 -28.70
C ALA A 284 5.89 4.34 -29.58
N VAL A 285 6.46 5.45 -30.04
CA VAL A 285 5.82 6.38 -30.98
C VAL A 285 5.43 5.68 -32.28
N ARG A 286 6.31 4.84 -32.84
CA ARG A 286 6.03 4.09 -34.08
C ARG A 286 4.92 3.03 -33.91
N ILE A 287 4.84 2.38 -32.75
CA ILE A 287 3.78 1.41 -32.47
C ILE A 287 2.46 2.14 -32.18
N ALA A 288 2.50 3.20 -31.37
CA ALA A 288 1.36 4.04 -31.03
C ALA A 288 0.68 4.64 -32.27
N SER A 289 1.45 5.01 -33.31
CA SER A 289 0.89 5.52 -34.56
C SER A 289 0.12 4.48 -35.39
N CYS A 290 0.17 3.19 -35.03
CA CYS A 290 -0.64 2.13 -35.63
C CYS A 290 -1.97 1.92 -34.89
N CYS A 291 -2.10 2.43 -33.66
CA CYS A 291 -3.34 2.39 -32.88
C CYS A 291 -4.23 3.59 -33.24
N LEU A 292 -5.55 3.42 -33.15
CA LEU A 292 -6.51 4.49 -33.34
C LEU A 292 -6.46 5.46 -32.14
N HIS A 293 -6.14 6.73 -32.39
CA HIS A 293 -5.93 7.75 -31.35
C HIS A 293 -6.46 9.12 -31.77
N ASP A 294 -6.78 9.98 -30.80
CA ASP A 294 -7.03 11.40 -31.05
C ASP A 294 -5.68 12.11 -31.31
N PRO A 295 -5.48 12.76 -32.47
CA PRO A 295 -4.26 13.51 -32.77
C PRO A 295 -3.88 14.56 -31.72
N LYS A 296 -4.84 15.14 -31.00
CA LYS A 296 -4.59 16.13 -29.92
C LYS A 296 -4.05 15.49 -28.64
N HIS A 297 -4.34 14.21 -28.44
CA HIS A 297 -4.01 13.48 -27.21
C HIS A 297 -3.11 12.26 -27.48
N PHE A 298 -2.37 12.26 -28.59
CA PHE A 298 -1.48 11.16 -29.00
C PHE A 298 -0.44 10.77 -27.94
N PHE A 299 -0.04 11.70 -27.06
CA PHE A 299 0.83 11.40 -25.92
C PHE A 299 0.25 10.34 -24.96
N ILE A 300 -1.08 10.25 -24.83
CA ILE A 300 -1.75 9.21 -24.04
C ILE A 300 -1.50 7.84 -24.69
N GLN A 301 -1.67 7.74 -26.00
CA GLN A 301 -1.40 6.51 -26.75
C GLN A 301 0.06 6.10 -26.62
N ILE A 302 1.00 7.04 -26.73
CA ILE A 302 2.43 6.79 -26.52
C ILE A 302 2.70 6.25 -25.11
N ALA A 303 2.12 6.86 -24.07
CA ALA A 303 2.31 6.41 -22.69
C ALA A 303 1.71 5.02 -22.42
N GLN A 304 0.52 4.74 -22.94
CA GLN A 304 -0.10 3.40 -22.90
C GLN A 304 0.81 2.37 -23.62
N THR A 305 1.29 2.68 -24.83
CA THR A 305 2.20 1.82 -25.61
C THR A 305 3.55 1.60 -24.93
N GLU A 306 4.18 2.63 -24.35
CA GLU A 306 5.42 2.51 -23.58
C GLU A 306 5.27 1.57 -22.38
N HIS A 307 4.13 1.61 -21.70
CA HIS A 307 3.83 0.71 -20.59
C HIS A 307 3.75 -0.75 -21.05
N ARG A 308 3.02 -1.02 -22.15
CA ARG A 308 2.95 -2.38 -22.72
C ARG A 308 4.31 -2.86 -23.22
N LEU A 309 5.14 -1.97 -23.80
CA LEU A 309 6.49 -2.31 -24.24
C LEU A 309 7.38 -2.74 -23.05
N LYS A 310 7.33 -2.02 -21.93
CA LYS A 310 8.03 -2.38 -20.67
C LYS A 310 7.55 -3.74 -20.14
N LEU A 311 6.24 -4.02 -20.18
CA LEU A 311 5.68 -5.32 -19.78
C LEU A 311 6.16 -6.46 -20.69
N ALA A 312 6.09 -6.29 -22.02
CA ALA A 312 6.52 -7.31 -22.98
C ALA A 312 8.03 -7.58 -22.94
N GLN A 313 8.85 -6.58 -22.58
CA GLN A 313 10.27 -6.77 -22.28
C GLN A 313 10.48 -7.61 -21.01
N ILE A 314 9.76 -7.32 -19.91
CA ILE A 314 9.81 -8.12 -18.67
C ILE A 314 9.39 -9.57 -18.94
N TRP A 315 8.34 -9.77 -19.74
CA TRP A 315 7.89 -11.09 -20.17
C TRP A 315 8.83 -11.77 -21.15
N SER A 316 9.83 -11.09 -21.73
CA SER A 316 10.73 -11.65 -22.75
C SER A 316 9.95 -12.28 -23.93
N ILE A 317 9.03 -11.53 -24.52
CA ILE A 317 8.35 -11.93 -25.78
C ILE A 317 9.41 -11.97 -26.89
N GLN A 318 9.48 -13.08 -27.64
CA GLN A 318 10.52 -13.31 -28.65
C GLN A 318 9.97 -13.04 -30.06
N PRO A 319 10.81 -12.55 -31.00
CA PRO A 319 10.52 -12.60 -32.43
C PRO A 319 10.14 -14.03 -32.85
N GLY A 320 9.16 -14.16 -33.74
CA GLY A 320 8.63 -15.45 -34.18
C GLY A 320 7.64 -16.15 -33.25
N SER A 321 7.35 -15.61 -32.05
CA SER A 321 6.38 -16.26 -31.13
C SER A 321 4.95 -16.25 -31.71
N ASN A 322 4.22 -17.34 -31.52
CA ASN A 322 2.76 -17.36 -31.63
C ASN A 322 2.15 -17.02 -30.25
N VAL A 323 1.52 -15.84 -30.15
CA VAL A 323 1.02 -15.25 -28.90
C VAL A 323 -0.51 -15.32 -28.86
N LEU A 324 -1.06 -15.73 -27.73
CA LEU A 324 -2.47 -15.61 -27.39
C LEU A 324 -2.66 -14.49 -26.38
N GLU A 325 -3.33 -13.42 -26.76
CA GLU A 325 -3.67 -12.31 -25.86
C GLU A 325 -5.14 -12.38 -25.46
N ILE A 326 -5.41 -12.23 -24.16
CA ILE A 326 -6.74 -12.41 -23.57
C ILE A 326 -7.19 -11.12 -22.88
N GLY A 327 -8.36 -10.63 -23.30
CA GLY A 327 -8.86 -9.31 -22.97
C GLY A 327 -8.09 -8.24 -23.74
N CYS A 328 -7.96 -8.41 -25.06
CA CYS A 328 -7.16 -7.51 -25.91
C CYS A 328 -7.79 -6.11 -26.08
N GLY A 329 -9.08 -5.94 -25.77
CA GLY A 329 -9.79 -4.67 -25.83
C GLY A 329 -9.64 -3.97 -27.19
N GLN A 330 -9.24 -2.69 -27.16
CA GLN A 330 -8.97 -1.88 -28.35
C GLN A 330 -7.69 -2.28 -29.11
N GLY A 331 -6.80 -3.08 -28.51
CA GLY A 331 -5.60 -3.61 -29.18
C GLY A 331 -4.26 -2.97 -28.81
N ASP A 332 -4.16 -2.16 -27.76
CA ASP A 332 -2.90 -1.49 -27.37
C ASP A 332 -1.74 -2.46 -27.08
N CYS A 333 -2.04 -3.54 -26.37
CA CYS A 333 -1.06 -4.59 -26.08
C CYS A 333 -0.86 -5.48 -27.30
N THR A 334 -1.91 -5.76 -28.09
CA THR A 334 -1.82 -6.43 -29.39
C THR A 334 -0.84 -5.75 -30.34
N ALA A 335 -0.87 -4.42 -30.45
CA ALA A 335 0.05 -3.66 -31.30
C ALA A 335 1.52 -3.82 -30.87
N VAL A 336 1.78 -3.77 -29.56
CA VAL A 336 3.12 -4.02 -29.00
C VAL A 336 3.58 -5.45 -29.26
N LEU A 337 2.71 -6.44 -28.98
CA LEU A 337 3.02 -7.85 -29.18
C LEU A 337 3.30 -8.14 -30.66
N ALA A 338 2.45 -7.65 -31.58
CA ALA A 338 2.61 -7.80 -33.02
C ALA A 338 3.93 -7.20 -33.53
N SER A 339 4.27 -6.00 -33.06
CA SER A 339 5.54 -5.34 -33.38
C SER A 339 6.77 -6.10 -32.85
N LEU A 340 6.65 -6.86 -31.76
CA LEU A 340 7.76 -7.61 -31.17
C LEU A 340 7.93 -9.02 -31.76
N VAL A 341 6.83 -9.70 -32.10
CA VAL A 341 6.90 -11.01 -32.76
C VAL A 341 7.35 -10.87 -34.23
N GLY A 342 6.99 -9.76 -34.88
CA GLY A 342 7.39 -9.46 -36.25
C GLY A 342 6.80 -10.43 -37.29
N SER A 343 7.29 -10.35 -38.53
CA SER A 343 6.71 -11.06 -39.69
C SER A 343 6.79 -12.59 -39.65
N SER A 344 7.55 -13.17 -38.72
CA SER A 344 7.66 -14.63 -38.53
C SER A 344 6.80 -15.16 -37.37
N GLY A 345 6.15 -14.29 -36.60
CA GLY A 345 5.25 -14.65 -35.51
C GLY A 345 3.85 -14.11 -35.72
N HIS A 346 2.97 -14.35 -34.75
CA HIS A 346 1.54 -14.00 -34.85
C HIS A 346 0.95 -13.69 -33.49
N VAL A 347 -0.09 -12.84 -33.46
CA VAL A 347 -0.85 -12.51 -32.25
C VAL A 347 -2.33 -12.79 -32.50
N THR A 348 -2.91 -13.70 -31.72
CA THR A 348 -4.36 -13.86 -31.62
C THR A 348 -4.85 -13.05 -30.43
N GLY A 349 -5.57 -11.96 -30.67
CA GLY A 349 -6.25 -11.18 -29.65
C GLY A 349 -7.68 -11.66 -29.45
N ILE A 350 -8.05 -12.02 -28.22
CA ILE A 350 -9.41 -12.45 -27.86
C ILE A 350 -10.03 -11.47 -26.88
N ASP A 351 -11.26 -11.06 -27.15
CA ASP A 351 -12.08 -10.29 -26.22
C ASP A 351 -13.57 -10.63 -26.43
N PRO A 352 -14.34 -11.01 -25.40
CA PRO A 352 -15.78 -11.25 -25.53
C PRO A 352 -16.61 -9.96 -25.57
N GLY A 353 -16.00 -8.79 -25.35
CA GLY A 353 -16.66 -7.49 -25.32
C GLY A 353 -17.40 -7.13 -26.61
N ASP A 354 -18.45 -6.32 -26.48
CA ASP A 354 -19.20 -5.81 -27.62
C ASP A 354 -18.32 -4.88 -28.47
N LEU A 355 -18.31 -5.04 -29.80
CA LEU A 355 -17.52 -4.19 -30.70
C LEU A 355 -18.00 -2.74 -30.74
N SER A 356 -19.20 -2.44 -30.22
CA SER A 356 -19.73 -1.09 -30.00
C SER A 356 -19.36 -0.49 -28.64
N TYR A 357 -18.82 -1.27 -27.69
CA TYR A 357 -18.33 -0.77 -26.41
C TYR A 357 -17.00 -0.03 -26.58
N GLY A 358 -16.72 0.93 -25.69
CA GLY A 358 -15.48 1.72 -25.66
C GLY A 358 -15.68 3.20 -26.01
N ALA A 359 -14.80 4.05 -25.49
CA ALA A 359 -14.73 5.49 -25.77
C ALA A 359 -13.27 5.96 -25.69
N PRO A 360 -12.85 7.01 -26.45
CA PRO A 360 -13.65 7.75 -27.45
C PRO A 360 -13.93 6.95 -28.72
N TYR A 361 -13.22 5.84 -28.94
CA TYR A 361 -13.45 4.89 -30.03
C TYR A 361 -13.94 3.56 -29.48
N THR A 362 -14.75 2.84 -30.27
CA THR A 362 -15.21 1.51 -29.88
C THR A 362 -14.12 0.45 -30.11
N LEU A 363 -14.26 -0.72 -29.48
CA LEU A 363 -13.41 -1.88 -29.70
C LEU A 363 -13.32 -2.24 -31.19
N GLY A 364 -14.45 -2.29 -31.89
CA GLY A 364 -14.51 -2.56 -33.32
C GLY A 364 -13.73 -1.56 -34.16
N GLN A 365 -13.91 -0.26 -33.90
CA GLN A 365 -13.19 0.81 -34.62
C GLN A 365 -11.68 0.72 -34.42
N ALA A 366 -11.22 0.52 -33.19
CA ALA A 366 -9.79 0.44 -32.88
C ALA A 366 -9.15 -0.83 -33.46
N GLN A 367 -9.80 -1.99 -33.32
CA GLN A 367 -9.34 -3.26 -33.88
C GLN A 367 -9.31 -3.24 -35.42
N GLU A 368 -10.32 -2.66 -36.08
CA GLU A 368 -10.35 -2.52 -37.54
C GLU A 368 -9.25 -1.57 -38.04
N HIS A 369 -9.03 -0.44 -37.37
CA HIS A 369 -7.91 0.45 -37.69
C HIS A 369 -6.57 -0.26 -37.58
N LEU A 370 -6.33 -1.01 -36.49
CA LEU A 370 -5.08 -1.74 -36.28
C LEU A 370 -4.89 -2.90 -37.29
N LYS A 371 -5.97 -3.60 -37.70
CA LYS A 371 -5.95 -4.60 -38.79
C LYS A 371 -5.56 -3.98 -40.14
N ASN A 372 -5.90 -2.72 -40.38
CA ASN A 372 -5.56 -1.99 -41.60
C ASN A 372 -4.19 -1.28 -41.51
N SER A 373 -3.52 -1.36 -40.36
CA SER A 373 -2.16 -0.82 -40.16
C SER A 373 -1.07 -1.75 -40.68
N GLN A 374 0.18 -1.27 -40.68
CA GLN A 374 1.38 -2.07 -40.98
C GLN A 374 1.56 -3.33 -40.10
N LEU A 375 0.91 -3.40 -38.93
CA LEU A 375 0.96 -4.55 -38.02
C LEU A 375 -0.16 -5.57 -38.27
N GLY A 376 -1.16 -5.23 -39.07
CA GLY A 376 -2.38 -6.03 -39.24
C GLY A 376 -2.15 -7.44 -39.76
N ALA A 377 -1.11 -7.64 -40.58
CA ALA A 377 -0.73 -8.95 -41.11
C ALA A 377 -0.23 -9.95 -40.03
N GLN A 378 0.13 -9.48 -38.83
CA GLN A 378 0.55 -10.29 -37.69
C GLN A 378 -0.57 -10.48 -36.65
N ILE A 379 -1.79 -9.97 -36.92
CA ILE A 379 -2.86 -9.86 -35.92
C ILE A 379 -4.10 -10.62 -36.37
N THR A 380 -4.72 -11.33 -35.44
CA THR A 380 -6.08 -11.86 -35.62
C THR A 380 -6.91 -11.59 -34.37
N PHE A 381 -7.89 -10.70 -34.51
CA PHE A 381 -8.87 -10.45 -33.46
C PHE A 381 -10.05 -11.43 -33.55
N LYS A 382 -10.50 -11.93 -32.39
CA LYS A 382 -11.63 -12.85 -32.24
C LYS A 382 -12.56 -12.35 -31.13
N GLN A 383 -13.81 -12.02 -31.50
CA GLN A 383 -14.83 -11.65 -30.53
C GLN A 383 -15.50 -12.92 -29.98
N THR A 384 -15.02 -13.44 -28.86
CA THR A 384 -15.47 -14.73 -28.29
C THR A 384 -14.92 -14.94 -26.87
N GLU A 385 -15.52 -15.87 -26.13
CA GLU A 385 -14.98 -16.35 -24.85
C GLU A 385 -13.80 -17.31 -25.07
N VAL A 386 -12.78 -17.23 -24.21
CA VAL A 386 -11.56 -18.03 -24.36
C VAL A 386 -11.84 -19.54 -24.31
N GLN A 387 -12.77 -19.96 -23.46
CA GLN A 387 -13.18 -21.36 -23.34
C GLN A 387 -13.81 -21.88 -24.64
N GLN A 388 -14.63 -21.06 -25.31
CA GLN A 388 -15.24 -21.40 -26.60
C GLN A 388 -14.17 -21.47 -27.70
N PHE A 389 -13.34 -20.42 -27.82
CA PHE A 389 -12.26 -20.37 -28.79
C PHE A 389 -11.32 -21.58 -28.72
N LEU A 390 -10.93 -21.97 -27.50
CA LEU A 390 -10.10 -23.15 -27.29
C LEU A 390 -10.89 -24.46 -27.50
N ALA A 391 -12.20 -24.48 -27.28
CA ALA A 391 -13.01 -25.66 -27.59
C ALA A 391 -13.12 -25.93 -29.10
N ASP A 392 -13.24 -24.86 -29.90
CA ASP A 392 -13.42 -24.92 -31.36
C ASP A 392 -12.21 -25.52 -32.10
N ASP A 393 -10.98 -25.21 -31.68
CA ASP A 393 -9.77 -25.90 -32.13
C ASP A 393 -8.95 -26.43 -30.95
N ARG A 394 -8.97 -27.76 -30.77
CA ARG A 394 -8.21 -28.46 -29.72
C ARG A 394 -6.74 -28.72 -30.08
N SER A 395 -6.35 -28.53 -31.34
CA SER A 395 -5.00 -28.78 -31.83
C SER A 395 -4.09 -27.55 -31.70
N MET A 396 -4.67 -26.35 -31.73
CA MET A 396 -3.94 -25.09 -31.71
C MET A 396 -3.15 -24.88 -30.40
N LYS A 397 -1.89 -24.49 -30.57
CA LYS A 397 -0.93 -24.21 -29.49
C LYS A 397 -0.30 -22.84 -29.66
N TYR A 398 0.07 -22.24 -28.53
CA TYR A 398 0.73 -20.94 -28.46
C TYR A 398 1.99 -21.02 -27.61
N ASP A 399 3.00 -20.23 -27.95
CA ASP A 399 4.23 -20.15 -27.15
C ASP A 399 3.96 -19.46 -25.81
N VAL A 400 3.02 -18.52 -25.80
CA VAL A 400 2.68 -17.72 -24.62
C VAL A 400 1.22 -17.25 -24.66
N ALA A 401 0.55 -17.35 -23.51
CA ALA A 401 -0.67 -16.57 -23.24
C ALA A 401 -0.32 -15.29 -22.47
N VAL A 402 -0.99 -14.17 -22.78
CA VAL A 402 -0.82 -12.86 -22.14
C VAL A 402 -2.15 -12.36 -21.59
N LEU A 403 -2.16 -11.92 -20.33
CA LEU A 403 -3.23 -11.13 -19.72
C LEU A 403 -2.65 -9.79 -19.24
N ALA A 404 -3.18 -8.66 -19.70
CA ALA A 404 -2.65 -7.34 -19.41
C ALA A 404 -3.76 -6.39 -18.96
N HIS A 405 -3.89 -6.16 -17.64
CA HIS A 405 -4.92 -5.32 -17.01
C HIS A 405 -6.36 -5.74 -17.36
N SER A 406 -6.57 -7.04 -17.61
CA SER A 406 -7.85 -7.60 -18.06
C SER A 406 -8.56 -8.47 -17.01
N ILE A 407 -7.92 -8.83 -15.90
CA ILE A 407 -8.48 -9.77 -14.92
C ILE A 407 -9.61 -9.12 -14.11
N TRP A 408 -9.48 -7.82 -13.81
CA TRP A 408 -10.49 -7.09 -13.02
C TRP A 408 -11.84 -6.89 -13.74
N TYR A 409 -11.88 -7.07 -15.07
CA TYR A 409 -13.08 -7.02 -15.90
C TYR A 409 -13.95 -8.28 -15.78
N PHE A 410 -13.40 -9.38 -15.25
CA PHE A 410 -14.11 -10.66 -15.16
C PHE A 410 -15.25 -10.58 -14.14
N ALA A 411 -16.38 -11.24 -14.45
CA ALA A 411 -17.54 -11.28 -13.55
C ALA A 411 -17.31 -12.10 -12.26
N SER A 412 -16.33 -13.00 -12.23
CA SER A 412 -15.93 -13.72 -11.02
C SER A 412 -14.49 -14.27 -11.11
N PRO A 413 -13.85 -14.60 -9.98
CA PRO A 413 -12.53 -15.26 -9.97
C PRO A 413 -12.50 -16.63 -10.67
N TYR A 414 -13.65 -17.32 -10.79
CA TYR A 414 -13.73 -18.62 -11.45
C TYR A 414 -13.45 -18.53 -12.96
N ILE A 415 -13.75 -17.39 -13.60
CA ILE A 415 -13.45 -17.17 -15.03
C ILE A 415 -11.94 -17.31 -15.29
N LEU A 416 -11.11 -16.72 -14.43
CA LEU A 416 -9.65 -16.86 -14.51
C LEU A 416 -9.23 -18.33 -14.30
N GLN A 417 -9.85 -19.03 -13.35
CA GLN A 417 -9.56 -20.45 -13.07
C GLN A 417 -9.88 -21.34 -14.28
N ASP A 418 -11.09 -21.23 -14.83
CA ASP A 418 -11.57 -22.04 -15.95
C ASP A 418 -10.78 -21.77 -17.24
N MET A 419 -10.43 -20.50 -17.47
CA MET A 419 -9.57 -20.06 -18.57
C MET A 419 -8.16 -20.65 -18.47
N LEU A 420 -7.51 -20.55 -17.31
CA LEU A 420 -6.19 -21.16 -17.08
C LEU A 420 -6.25 -22.69 -17.21
N GLN A 421 -7.35 -23.32 -16.78
CA GLN A 421 -7.58 -24.75 -16.93
C GLN A 421 -7.73 -25.15 -18.41
N ALA A 422 -8.36 -24.32 -19.25
CA ALA A 422 -8.45 -24.54 -20.70
C ALA A 422 -7.12 -24.31 -21.43
N LEU A 423 -6.28 -23.39 -20.95
CA LEU A 423 -4.93 -23.11 -21.48
C LEU A 423 -3.91 -24.21 -21.13
N LYS A 424 -4.13 -24.97 -20.07
CA LYS A 424 -3.20 -26.01 -19.61
C LYS A 424 -2.95 -27.07 -20.70
N GLY A 425 -1.68 -27.25 -21.07
CA GLY A 425 -1.26 -28.15 -22.15
C GLY A 425 -1.32 -27.56 -23.57
N ARG A 426 -1.82 -26.34 -23.72
CA ARG A 426 -1.86 -25.59 -25.00
C ARG A 426 -0.85 -24.46 -25.08
N VAL A 427 -0.40 -23.97 -23.92
CA VAL A 427 0.59 -22.89 -23.82
C VAL A 427 1.79 -23.31 -22.98
N HIS A 428 2.99 -22.92 -23.40
CA HIS A 428 4.22 -23.19 -22.64
C HIS A 428 4.34 -22.29 -21.41
N ARG A 429 3.87 -21.05 -21.51
CA ARG A 429 3.91 -20.04 -20.44
C ARG A 429 2.70 -19.12 -20.44
N VAL A 430 2.39 -18.56 -19.29
CA VAL A 430 1.37 -17.52 -19.08
C VAL A 430 2.06 -16.28 -18.49
N CYS A 431 1.89 -15.15 -19.15
CA CYS A 431 2.41 -13.85 -18.73
C CYS A 431 1.25 -12.98 -18.26
N ILE A 432 1.39 -12.36 -17.11
CA ILE A 432 0.34 -11.54 -16.50
C ILE A 432 0.92 -10.19 -16.11
N ALA A 433 0.15 -9.13 -16.33
CA ALA A 433 0.27 -7.86 -15.63
C ALA A 433 -1.11 -7.46 -15.11
N GLU A 434 -1.17 -7.05 -13.85
CA GLU A 434 -2.40 -6.56 -13.23
C GLU A 434 -2.05 -5.55 -12.13
N TYR A 435 -2.98 -4.66 -11.79
CA TYR A 435 -2.80 -3.66 -10.75
C TYR A 435 -2.48 -4.29 -9.38
N ALA A 436 -1.41 -3.79 -8.73
CA ALA A 436 -0.80 -4.46 -7.59
C ALA A 436 -1.53 -4.27 -6.24
N LEU A 437 -2.62 -3.49 -6.21
CA LEU A 437 -3.30 -3.00 -4.98
C LEU A 437 -2.32 -2.42 -3.94
N SER A 438 -1.24 -1.83 -4.43
CA SER A 438 -0.15 -1.28 -3.63
C SER A 438 0.53 -0.15 -4.40
N THR A 439 1.34 0.64 -3.70
CA THR A 439 2.12 1.69 -4.34
C THR A 439 3.40 2.03 -3.59
N THR A 440 4.46 2.22 -4.36
CA THR A 440 5.77 2.79 -4.00
C THR A 440 5.75 4.33 -3.96
N SER A 441 4.73 4.96 -4.54
CA SER A 441 4.59 6.42 -4.62
C SER A 441 3.30 6.92 -3.97
N ASN A 442 3.40 7.89 -3.07
CA ASN A 442 2.23 8.54 -2.48
C ASN A 442 1.29 9.17 -3.54
N SER A 443 1.79 9.46 -4.75
CA SER A 443 0.96 9.97 -5.87
C SER A 443 -0.08 8.96 -6.38
N ALA A 444 0.12 7.66 -6.17
CA ALA A 444 -0.83 6.64 -6.61
C ALA A 444 -1.79 6.16 -5.50
N PHE A 445 -1.66 6.69 -4.29
CA PHE A 445 -2.56 6.33 -3.18
C PHE A 445 -4.04 6.69 -3.46
N PRO A 446 -4.38 7.80 -4.15
CA PRO A 446 -5.77 8.05 -4.58
C PRO A 446 -6.35 6.92 -5.43
N HIS A 447 -5.57 6.40 -6.39
CA HIS A 447 -6.00 5.32 -7.28
C HIS A 447 -6.26 4.00 -6.51
N VAL A 448 -5.44 3.67 -5.52
CA VAL A 448 -5.68 2.49 -4.66
C VAL A 448 -6.98 2.64 -3.85
N LEU A 449 -7.37 3.85 -3.47
CA LEU A 449 -8.66 4.10 -2.80
C LEU A 449 -9.83 4.15 -3.78
N SER A 450 -9.64 4.66 -5.01
CA SER A 450 -10.71 4.71 -6.02
C SER A 450 -11.15 3.32 -6.45
N VAL A 451 -10.23 2.37 -6.67
CA VAL A 451 -10.58 0.99 -7.05
C VAL A 451 -11.43 0.30 -6.00
N LEU A 452 -11.06 0.46 -4.71
CA LEU A 452 -11.77 -0.14 -3.59
C LEU A 452 -13.18 0.45 -3.45
N ALA A 453 -13.31 1.77 -3.59
CA ALA A 453 -14.60 2.46 -3.54
C ALA A 453 -15.53 2.04 -4.70
N GLN A 454 -15.01 1.99 -5.94
CA GLN A 454 -15.76 1.56 -7.12
C GLN A 454 -16.20 0.10 -7.04
N ASN A 455 -15.31 -0.82 -6.67
CA ASN A 455 -15.66 -2.22 -6.59
C ASN A 455 -16.69 -2.48 -5.48
N THR A 456 -16.58 -1.80 -4.33
CA THR A 456 -17.57 -1.92 -3.25
C THR A 456 -18.96 -1.44 -3.68
N LEU A 457 -19.04 -0.39 -4.52
CA LEU A 457 -20.31 0.02 -5.14
C LEU A 457 -20.81 -1.03 -6.15
N PHE A 458 -19.95 -1.55 -7.02
CA PHE A 458 -20.32 -2.58 -8.02
C PHE A 458 -20.89 -3.86 -7.39
N LEU A 459 -20.40 -4.27 -6.21
CA LEU A 459 -20.95 -5.39 -5.43
C LEU A 459 -22.40 -5.17 -4.94
N ARG A 460 -22.91 -3.94 -5.03
CA ARG A 460 -24.30 -3.56 -4.69
C ARG A 460 -25.11 -3.13 -5.91
N ASP A 461 -24.45 -2.64 -6.96
CA ASP A 461 -25.06 -2.32 -8.24
C ASP A 461 -24.23 -2.86 -9.41
N SER A 462 -24.60 -4.04 -9.89
CA SER A 462 -23.99 -4.64 -11.08
C SER A 462 -24.32 -3.90 -12.38
N THR A 463 -25.22 -2.90 -12.34
CA THR A 463 -25.47 -1.98 -13.47
C THR A 463 -24.54 -0.76 -13.46
N TRP A 464 -23.74 -0.57 -12.41
CA TRP A 464 -22.72 0.47 -12.35
C TRP A 464 -21.64 0.21 -13.42
N THR A 465 -21.40 1.19 -14.28
CA THR A 465 -20.60 1.08 -15.51
C THR A 465 -19.08 1.05 -15.29
N THR A 466 -18.62 0.59 -14.12
CA THR A 466 -17.18 0.42 -13.85
C THR A 466 -16.61 -0.82 -14.54
N ASN A 467 -15.34 -0.73 -14.88
CA ASN A 467 -14.54 -1.83 -15.39
C ASN A 467 -13.99 -2.71 -14.26
N ILE A 468 -14.12 -2.28 -13.00
CA ILE A 468 -13.53 -2.90 -11.81
C ILE A 468 -14.55 -3.84 -11.15
N ARG A 469 -14.77 -5.00 -11.77
CA ARG A 469 -15.78 -5.97 -11.33
C ARG A 469 -15.29 -6.90 -10.23
N ILE A 470 -14.02 -7.31 -10.28
CA ILE A 470 -13.35 -8.06 -9.21
C ILE A 470 -12.00 -7.45 -8.85
N LEU A 471 -11.69 -7.38 -7.56
CA LEU A 471 -10.37 -6.96 -7.07
C LEU A 471 -9.53 -8.16 -6.62
N LEU A 472 -8.98 -8.89 -7.59
CA LEU A 472 -8.01 -9.93 -7.31
C LEU A 472 -6.62 -9.31 -7.09
N SER A 473 -6.04 -9.57 -5.92
CA SER A 473 -4.67 -9.16 -5.60
C SER A 473 -3.64 -10.07 -6.29
N PRO A 474 -2.39 -9.59 -6.48
CA PRO A 474 -1.27 -10.41 -6.96
C PRO A 474 -1.10 -11.77 -6.28
N MET A 475 -1.37 -11.82 -4.97
CA MET A 475 -1.31 -13.05 -4.18
C MET A 475 -2.44 -14.01 -4.55
N ALA A 476 -3.68 -13.52 -4.65
CA ALA A 476 -4.84 -14.32 -5.03
C ALA A 476 -4.72 -14.85 -6.47
N ILE A 477 -4.28 -14.01 -7.41
CA ILE A 477 -4.00 -14.39 -8.81
C ILE A 477 -2.94 -15.52 -8.83
N SER A 478 -1.83 -15.32 -8.12
CA SER A 478 -0.75 -16.32 -8.01
C SER A 478 -1.21 -17.65 -7.41
N GLU A 479 -2.11 -17.64 -6.43
CA GLU A 479 -2.66 -18.86 -5.84
C GLU A 479 -3.57 -19.63 -6.80
N ILE A 480 -4.43 -18.94 -7.57
CA ILE A 480 -5.29 -19.56 -8.59
C ILE A 480 -4.41 -20.27 -9.64
N ILE A 481 -3.40 -19.58 -10.17
CA ILE A 481 -2.50 -20.10 -11.20
C ILE A 481 -1.71 -21.32 -10.71
N LYS A 482 -1.20 -21.27 -9.48
CA LYS A 482 -0.49 -22.40 -8.85
C LYS A 482 -1.40 -23.62 -8.64
N LYS A 483 -2.68 -23.42 -8.28
CA LYS A 483 -3.67 -24.51 -8.13
C LYS A 483 -3.95 -25.23 -9.46
N ILE A 484 -3.91 -24.52 -10.59
CA ILE A 484 -4.00 -25.14 -11.93
C ILE A 484 -2.74 -25.94 -12.29
N GLY A 485 -1.61 -25.71 -11.62
CA GLY A 485 -0.34 -26.40 -11.84
C GLY A 485 0.62 -25.67 -12.77
N PHE A 486 0.55 -24.34 -12.82
CA PHE A 486 1.59 -23.50 -13.40
C PHE A 486 2.53 -22.99 -12.28
N HIS A 487 3.84 -23.02 -12.54
CA HIS A 487 4.89 -22.62 -11.62
C HIS A 487 5.34 -21.18 -11.89
N LEU A 488 5.61 -20.41 -10.84
CA LEU A 488 6.08 -19.02 -10.96
C LEU A 488 7.56 -19.02 -11.36
N VAL A 489 7.87 -18.46 -12.52
CA VAL A 489 9.25 -18.32 -13.05
C VAL A 489 9.88 -17.01 -12.57
N THR A 490 9.15 -15.90 -12.70
CA THR A 490 9.57 -14.59 -12.21
C THR A 490 8.37 -13.71 -11.89
N SER A 491 8.52 -12.80 -10.94
CA SER A 491 7.61 -11.66 -10.76
C SER A 491 8.35 -10.42 -10.32
N THR A 492 7.82 -9.26 -10.69
CA THR A 492 8.31 -7.96 -10.25
C THR A 492 7.16 -6.97 -10.13
N ILE A 493 7.46 -5.83 -9.51
CA ILE A 493 6.61 -4.65 -9.50
C ILE A 493 7.16 -3.65 -10.52
N LEU A 494 6.28 -3.12 -11.38
CA LEU A 494 6.55 -2.04 -12.31
C LEU A 494 5.77 -0.81 -11.86
N THR A 495 6.48 0.27 -11.52
CA THR A 495 5.87 1.58 -11.32
C THR A 495 5.63 2.24 -12.69
N PRO A 496 4.39 2.61 -13.05
CA PRO A 496 4.11 3.29 -14.30
C PRO A 496 4.78 4.66 -14.43
N ALA A 497 4.86 5.17 -15.66
CA ALA A 497 5.18 6.57 -15.90
C ALA A 497 4.04 7.50 -15.43
N GLU A 498 4.35 8.77 -15.16
CA GLU A 498 3.34 9.75 -14.71
C GLU A 498 2.23 10.01 -15.75
N ASP A 499 2.52 9.77 -17.04
CA ASP A 499 1.57 9.95 -18.14
C ASP A 499 0.66 8.73 -18.39
N LEU A 500 0.75 7.66 -17.58
CA LEU A 500 -0.25 6.60 -17.57
C LEU A 500 -1.44 7.05 -16.72
N LEU A 501 -2.58 7.33 -17.36
CA LEU A 501 -3.69 8.11 -16.79
C LEU A 501 -4.78 7.30 -16.08
N ASP A 502 -4.71 5.96 -16.07
CA ASP A 502 -5.72 5.08 -15.48
C ASP A 502 -6.09 5.49 -14.04
N GLY A 503 -5.09 5.81 -13.21
CA GLY A 503 -5.32 6.29 -11.85
C GLY A 503 -5.96 7.68 -11.73
N GLU A 504 -5.84 8.55 -12.74
CA GLU A 504 -6.56 9.82 -12.81
C GLU A 504 -8.01 9.60 -13.27
N TRP A 505 -8.23 8.78 -14.29
CA TRP A 505 -9.56 8.44 -14.79
C TRP A 505 -10.45 7.83 -13.70
N GLU A 506 -9.95 6.82 -12.99
CA GLU A 506 -10.70 6.15 -11.92
C GLU A 506 -10.92 7.03 -10.69
N THR A 507 -9.94 7.87 -10.34
CA THR A 507 -10.11 8.84 -9.27
C THR A 507 -11.23 9.83 -9.62
N ASN A 508 -11.29 10.30 -10.87
CA ASN A 508 -12.32 11.22 -11.34
C ASN A 508 -13.74 10.61 -11.31
N ILE A 509 -13.88 9.30 -11.58
CA ILE A 509 -15.16 8.58 -11.40
C ILE A 509 -15.65 8.71 -9.95
N VAL A 510 -14.79 8.43 -8.97
CA VAL A 510 -15.15 8.47 -7.54
C VAL A 510 -15.35 9.89 -7.00
N LEU A 511 -14.69 10.89 -7.60
CA LEU A 511 -14.94 12.30 -7.27
C LEU A 511 -16.33 12.78 -7.72
N SER A 512 -16.90 12.20 -8.78
CA SER A 512 -18.16 12.64 -9.41
C SER A 512 -19.36 12.67 -8.45
N ASN A 513 -20.33 13.51 -8.79
CA ASN A 513 -21.63 13.53 -8.09
C ASN A 513 -22.43 12.26 -8.38
N ASP A 514 -22.29 11.68 -9.57
CA ASP A 514 -23.02 10.49 -10.01
C ASP A 514 -22.63 9.27 -9.17
N PHE A 515 -21.34 9.14 -8.82
CA PHE A 515 -20.85 8.14 -7.88
C PHE A 515 -21.50 8.29 -6.50
N LEU A 516 -21.55 9.51 -5.94
CA LEU A 516 -22.23 9.76 -4.66
C LEU A 516 -23.74 9.45 -4.73
N GLN A 517 -24.41 9.81 -5.83
CA GLN A 517 -25.82 9.50 -6.02
C GLN A 517 -26.05 7.98 -6.10
N ALA A 518 -25.23 7.25 -6.84
CA ALA A 518 -25.28 5.80 -6.94
C ALA A 518 -25.07 5.12 -5.58
N VAL A 519 -24.09 5.56 -4.78
CA VAL A 519 -23.88 5.07 -3.41
C VAL A 519 -25.13 5.28 -2.55
N ASN A 520 -25.68 6.49 -2.53
CA ASN A 520 -26.86 6.83 -1.73
C ASN A 520 -28.13 6.09 -2.17
N GLN A 521 -28.28 5.77 -3.46
CA GLN A 521 -29.47 5.12 -4.01
C GLN A 521 -29.40 3.59 -3.98
N LYS A 522 -28.22 2.99 -4.19
CA LYS A 522 -28.07 1.55 -4.45
C LYS A 522 -27.50 0.76 -3.26
N VAL A 523 -26.72 1.39 -2.39
CA VAL A 523 -26.13 0.72 -1.23
C VAL A 523 -27.12 0.80 -0.05
N VAL A 524 -27.89 -0.27 0.18
CA VAL A 524 -28.96 -0.27 1.19
C VAL A 524 -28.45 -0.16 2.63
N HIS A 525 -27.28 -0.74 2.93
CA HIS A 525 -26.79 -0.81 4.30
C HIS A 525 -25.95 0.42 4.68
N ILE A 526 -26.41 1.18 5.68
CA ILE A 526 -25.81 2.48 6.06
C ILE A 526 -24.31 2.39 6.40
N ASN A 527 -23.85 1.32 7.07
CA ASN A 527 -22.42 1.18 7.39
C ASN A 527 -21.55 0.98 6.14
N GLU A 528 -22.12 0.43 5.06
CA GLU A 528 -21.42 0.25 3.78
C GLU A 528 -21.36 1.58 3.02
N GLN A 529 -22.45 2.36 2.99
CA GLN A 529 -22.43 3.74 2.49
C GLN A 529 -21.34 4.56 3.20
N VAL A 530 -21.32 4.53 4.54
CA VAL A 530 -20.33 5.24 5.36
C VAL A 530 -18.90 4.77 5.04
N THR A 531 -18.69 3.47 4.78
CA THR A 531 -17.38 2.93 4.45
C THR A 531 -16.91 3.35 3.04
N ILE A 532 -17.81 3.34 2.04
CA ILE A 532 -17.50 3.84 0.68
C ILE A 532 -17.21 5.34 0.72
N CYS A 533 -18.02 6.12 1.43
CA CYS A 533 -17.79 7.56 1.62
C CYS A 533 -16.46 7.83 2.34
N ALA A 534 -16.11 7.05 3.38
CA ALA A 534 -14.83 7.18 4.06
C ALA A 534 -13.63 6.87 3.15
N MET A 535 -13.74 5.90 2.23
CA MET A 535 -12.70 5.65 1.21
C MET A 535 -12.56 6.85 0.27
N ARG A 536 -13.69 7.42 -0.20
CA ARG A 536 -13.72 8.62 -1.05
C ARG A 536 -13.15 9.85 -0.34
N ASP A 537 -13.46 10.06 0.93
CA ASP A 537 -12.96 11.22 1.69
C ASP A 537 -11.46 11.09 1.98
N ALA A 538 -10.97 9.88 2.27
CA ALA A 538 -9.54 9.60 2.36
C ALA A 538 -8.83 9.83 1.02
N MET A 539 -9.46 9.47 -0.10
CA MET A 539 -8.97 9.73 -1.46
C MET A 539 -8.88 11.23 -1.74
N ILE A 540 -9.92 12.00 -1.43
CA ILE A 540 -9.93 13.47 -1.55
C ILE A 540 -8.79 14.09 -0.74
N SER A 541 -8.63 13.70 0.53
CA SER A 541 -7.55 14.21 1.39
C SER A 541 -6.14 13.87 0.85
N ALA A 542 -5.98 12.70 0.24
CA ALA A 542 -4.74 12.34 -0.45
C ALA A 542 -4.50 13.24 -1.67
N ILE A 543 -5.51 13.51 -2.50
CA ILE A 543 -5.41 14.42 -3.67
C ILE A 543 -5.08 15.84 -3.23
N GLU A 544 -5.70 16.37 -2.18
CA GLU A 544 -5.37 17.68 -1.60
C GLU A 544 -3.92 17.74 -1.13
N THR A 545 -3.43 16.67 -0.50
CA THR A 545 -2.03 16.54 -0.08
C THR A 545 -1.06 16.54 -1.29
N LEU A 546 -1.45 15.95 -2.42
CA LEU A 546 -0.66 16.00 -3.66
C LEU A 546 -0.68 17.39 -4.31
N LYS A 547 -1.84 18.07 -4.33
CA LYS A 547 -1.96 19.46 -4.79
C LYS A 547 -1.04 20.41 -4.00
N LEU A 548 -1.00 20.27 -2.67
CA LEU A 548 -0.09 21.03 -1.79
C LEU A 548 1.40 20.72 -2.04
N GLN A 549 1.73 19.58 -2.64
CA GLN A 549 3.09 19.20 -3.04
C GLN A 549 3.41 19.52 -4.51
N ASN A 550 2.49 20.14 -5.26
CA ASN A 550 2.55 20.30 -6.71
C ASN A 550 2.82 18.98 -7.45
N LYS A 551 2.13 17.91 -7.05
CA LYS A 551 2.20 16.58 -7.67
C LYS A 551 0.87 16.20 -8.31
N LYS A 552 0.96 15.47 -9.42
CA LYS A 552 -0.19 14.79 -10.04
C LYS A 552 -0.54 13.50 -9.30
N ILE A 553 -1.76 13.03 -9.54
CA ILE A 553 -2.15 11.64 -9.29
C ILE A 553 -1.38 10.77 -10.30
N SER A 554 -0.91 9.60 -9.88
CA SER A 554 -0.28 8.63 -10.78
C SER A 554 -1.04 7.30 -10.77
N THR A 555 -0.92 6.52 -11.84
CA THR A 555 -1.38 5.12 -11.83
C THR A 555 -0.61 4.31 -10.78
N MET A 556 -1.25 3.27 -10.23
CA MET A 556 -0.70 2.48 -9.13
C MET A 556 0.35 1.51 -9.66
N ASP A 557 1.12 0.92 -8.76
CA ASP A 557 2.09 -0.07 -9.17
C ASP A 557 1.40 -1.26 -9.86
N VAL A 558 2.06 -1.79 -10.88
CA VAL A 558 1.60 -2.94 -11.64
C VAL A 558 2.44 -4.14 -11.23
N TRP A 559 1.78 -5.20 -10.78
CA TRP A 559 2.43 -6.48 -10.58
C TRP A 559 2.46 -7.22 -11.91
N THR A 560 3.64 -7.72 -12.26
CA THR A 560 3.82 -8.52 -13.48
C THR A 560 4.59 -9.79 -13.17
N ALA A 561 4.17 -10.90 -13.79
CA ALA A 561 4.69 -12.23 -13.53
C ALA A 561 4.67 -13.11 -14.79
N VAL A 562 5.60 -14.06 -14.83
CA VAL A 562 5.66 -15.14 -15.82
C VAL A 562 5.53 -16.46 -15.09
N PHE A 563 4.62 -17.30 -15.58
CA PHE A 563 4.41 -18.66 -15.11
C PHE A 563 4.64 -19.66 -16.24
N SER A 564 5.08 -20.88 -15.92
CA SER A 564 5.34 -21.96 -16.87
C SER A 564 4.74 -23.28 -16.39
N VAL A 565 4.48 -24.21 -17.32
CA VAL A 565 4.07 -25.59 -16.98
C VAL A 565 5.27 -26.42 -16.50
N THR A 566 6.49 -26.00 -16.85
CA THR A 566 7.75 -26.62 -16.42
C THR A 566 8.38 -25.82 -15.28
N VAL A 567 8.96 -26.51 -14.29
CA VAL A 567 9.70 -25.93 -13.15
C VAL A 567 11.07 -25.44 -13.59
#